data_AF-A0A382CWD1-F1
#
_entry.id   AF-A0A382CWD1-F1
#
_cell.length_a   1.000
_cell.length_b   1.000
_cell.length_c   1.000
_cell.angle_alpha   90.00
_cell.angle_beta   90.00
_cell.angle_gamma   90.00
#
_symmetry.space_group_name_H-M   'P 1'
#
loop_
_entity.id
_entity.type
_entity.pdbx_description
1 polymer ?
#
loop_
_entity_poly.entity_id
_entity_poly.type
_entity_poly.pdbx_seq_one_letter_code
_entity_poly.pdbx_strand_id
1 'polypeptide(L)'
;MSYIVAFVNFKESSQFLYPFGCTRDDLVPGDKVIVRTKDQRLSVAFVNKLEYLGWNCGAEILCKLSERSQNADGDYIIPKDAPYKKGYAVPNTLVNILDLERWEKMTSPYKTCSLVMGKKNKTQTAFILFRKNGIDVILHHSRDYEVKKGGSWAISTNEGQVVSNYYARTNTNLFQWIESFATDFDNNKKNLEKYFIPQGSEDRRSRDTDFIPSCNQKDEGYPIKDILDGKVSLGGGLYIDTTGIGDIDKNGDFLD
;
A
#
# COMPACT_ATOMS: atom_id res chain seq x y z
N MET A 1 5.75 -2.50 6.31
CA MET A 1 6.04 -2.62 4.85
C MET A 1 4.85 -2.05 4.11
N SER A 2 5.07 -1.05 3.27
CA SER A 2 4.03 -0.49 2.40
C SER A 2 4.24 -0.93 0.96
N TYR A 3 3.15 -1.24 0.27
CA TYR A 3 3.14 -1.53 -1.16
C TYR A 3 3.57 -0.29 -1.97
N ILE A 4 2.97 0.86 -1.63
CA ILE A 4 3.23 2.15 -2.26
C ILE A 4 4.29 2.89 -1.42
N VAL A 5 5.31 3.41 -2.10
CA VAL A 5 6.31 4.32 -1.55
C VAL A 5 6.14 5.66 -2.20
N ALA A 6 5.92 6.69 -1.37
CA ALA A 6 5.91 8.06 -1.82
C ALA A 6 7.28 8.69 -1.58
N PHE A 7 7.84 9.32 -2.60
CA PHE A 7 9.04 10.11 -2.49
C PHE A 7 8.65 11.56 -2.32
N VAL A 8 9.09 12.16 -1.22
CA VAL A 8 8.70 13.51 -0.83
C VAL A 8 9.91 14.43 -0.72
N ASN A 9 9.68 15.72 -0.93
CA ASN A 9 10.61 16.77 -0.54
C ASN A 9 9.99 17.64 0.56
N PHE A 10 10.82 18.22 1.43
CA PHE A 10 10.35 19.13 2.49
C PHE A 10 10.31 20.60 2.04
N LYS A 11 10.91 20.88 0.87
CA LYS A 11 10.92 22.20 0.24
C LYS A 11 10.62 22.01 -1.24
N GLU A 12 9.70 22.78 -1.79
CA GLU A 12 9.28 22.68 -3.20
C GLU A 12 10.48 22.75 -4.17
N SER A 13 11.51 23.54 -3.85
CA SER A 13 12.73 23.69 -4.66
C SER A 13 13.83 22.66 -4.39
N SER A 14 13.63 21.73 -3.46
CA SER A 14 14.64 20.73 -3.08
C SER A 14 14.68 19.59 -4.08
N GLN A 15 15.89 19.25 -4.54
CA GLN A 15 16.15 18.06 -5.36
C GLN A 15 16.21 16.79 -4.51
N PHE A 16 16.38 16.90 -3.18
CA PHE A 16 16.44 15.74 -2.29
C PHE A 16 15.07 15.10 -2.09
N LEU A 17 15.01 13.80 -2.36
CA LEU A 17 13.82 12.97 -2.20
C LEU A 17 13.99 11.98 -1.06
N TYR A 18 12.99 11.93 -0.18
CA TYR A 18 12.95 11.05 0.97
C TYR A 18 11.81 10.03 0.81
N PRO A 19 12.07 8.72 1.02
CA PRO A 19 11.04 7.69 0.87
C PRO A 19 10.16 7.58 2.13
N PHE A 20 8.86 7.59 1.93
CA PHE A 20 7.84 7.37 2.96
C PHE A 20 6.90 6.24 2.53
N GLY A 21 6.50 5.41 3.50
CA GLY A 21 5.47 4.43 3.29
C GLY A 21 4.13 5.12 3.05
N CYS A 22 3.41 4.70 2.01
CA CYS A 22 2.13 5.30 1.66
C CYS A 22 1.02 4.24 1.70
N THR A 23 -0.01 4.47 2.53
CA THR A 23 -1.20 3.61 2.64
C THR A 23 -2.40 4.21 1.92
N ARG A 24 -2.15 5.04 0.91
CA ARG A 24 -3.14 5.78 0.15
C ARG A 24 -2.85 5.71 -1.35
N ASP A 25 -3.87 5.44 -2.16
CA ASP A 25 -3.76 5.44 -3.63
C ASP A 25 -4.31 6.72 -4.29
N ASP A 26 -4.83 7.66 -3.49
CA ASP A 26 -5.41 8.93 -3.95
C ASP A 26 -4.40 10.10 -3.97
N LEU A 27 -3.14 9.83 -3.66
CA LEU A 27 -2.06 10.82 -3.68
C LEU A 27 -1.48 10.96 -5.09
N VAL A 28 -1.16 12.19 -5.47
CA VAL A 28 -0.52 12.52 -6.76
C VAL A 28 0.70 13.43 -6.55
N PRO A 29 1.65 13.47 -7.50
CA PRO A 29 2.72 14.46 -7.50
C PRO A 29 2.17 15.89 -7.32
N GLY A 30 2.78 16.65 -6.41
CA GLY A 30 2.37 18.01 -6.03
C GLY A 30 1.50 18.08 -4.76
N ASP A 31 0.92 16.96 -4.30
CA ASP A 31 0.12 16.96 -3.07
C ASP A 31 0.97 17.37 -1.86
N LYS A 32 0.45 18.31 -1.05
CA LYS A 32 1.00 18.64 0.27
C LYS A 32 0.46 17.66 1.29
N VAL A 33 1.35 17.01 2.03
CA VAL A 33 1.02 15.93 2.97
C VAL A 33 1.64 16.15 4.33
N ILE A 34 1.00 15.61 5.35
CA ILE A 34 1.59 15.47 6.68
C ILE A 34 2.25 14.10 6.75
N VAL A 35 3.52 14.07 7.13
CA VAL A 35 4.33 12.86 7.23
C VAL A 35 4.79 12.64 8.65
N ARG A 36 4.95 11.37 9.03
CA ARG A 36 5.61 10.95 10.25
C ARG A 36 6.95 10.32 9.92
N THR A 37 8.02 10.89 10.46
CA THR A 37 9.39 10.40 10.29
C THR A 37 9.67 9.20 11.21
N LYS A 38 10.79 8.49 10.99
CA LYS A 38 11.17 7.32 11.81
C LYS A 38 11.27 7.63 13.31
N ASP A 39 11.70 8.85 13.65
CA ASP A 39 11.78 9.38 15.01
C ASP A 39 10.44 9.90 15.55
N GLN A 40 9.32 9.48 14.95
CA GLN A 40 7.94 9.82 15.34
C GLN A 40 7.56 11.29 15.20
N ARG A 41 8.42 12.11 14.58
CA ARG A 41 8.13 13.53 14.39
C ARG A 41 7.20 13.75 13.20
N LEU A 42 6.38 14.79 13.30
CA LEU A 42 5.48 15.22 12.24
C LEU A 42 6.09 16.38 11.46
N SER A 43 5.90 16.37 10.15
CA SER A 43 6.35 17.45 9.27
C SER A 43 5.46 17.54 8.03
N VAL A 44 5.54 18.66 7.32
CA VAL A 44 4.86 18.85 6.04
C VAL A 44 5.83 18.61 4.90
N ALA A 45 5.40 17.82 3.94
CA ALA A 45 6.18 17.49 2.76
C ALA A 45 5.33 17.57 1.49
N PHE A 46 5.98 17.55 0.35
CA PHE A 46 5.35 17.55 -0.97
C PHE A 46 5.65 16.23 -1.64
N VAL A 47 4.60 15.55 -2.11
CA VAL A 47 4.75 14.34 -2.90
C VAL A 47 5.38 14.70 -4.23
N ASN A 48 6.54 14.12 -4.55
CA ASN A 48 7.21 14.31 -5.83
C ASN A 48 6.85 13.18 -6.80
N LYS A 49 6.90 11.94 -6.34
CA LYS A 49 6.51 10.76 -7.11
C LYS A 49 6.04 9.62 -6.20
N LEU A 50 5.28 8.69 -6.77
CA LEU A 50 4.87 7.46 -6.11
C LEU A 50 5.37 6.26 -6.91
N GLU A 51 5.90 5.26 -6.22
CA GLU A 51 6.36 4.01 -6.82
C GLU A 51 5.84 2.82 -6.01
N TYR A 52 5.50 1.74 -6.69
CA TYR A 52 5.18 0.46 -6.05
C TYR A 52 6.47 -0.30 -5.79
N LEU A 53 6.98 -0.29 -4.56
CA LEU A 53 8.29 -0.88 -4.23
C LEU A 53 8.22 -1.94 -3.13
N GLY A 54 7.15 -1.98 -2.33
CA GLY A 54 7.05 -2.94 -1.23
C GLY A 54 8.11 -2.73 -0.14
N TRP A 55 8.48 -1.48 0.16
CA TRP A 55 9.53 -1.16 1.14
C TRP A 55 9.01 -1.07 2.56
N ASN A 56 9.88 -1.30 3.53
CA ASN A 56 9.62 -0.94 4.92
C ASN A 56 10.32 0.38 5.24
N CYS A 57 9.62 1.49 5.07
CA CYS A 57 10.23 2.82 5.19
C CYS A 57 10.50 3.23 6.64
N GLY A 58 9.72 2.74 7.60
CA GLY A 58 9.76 3.19 9.00
C GLY A 58 9.21 4.61 9.21
N ALA A 59 9.16 5.41 8.16
CA ALA A 59 8.43 6.66 8.06
C ALA A 59 7.23 6.51 7.12
N GLU A 60 6.19 7.31 7.33
CA GLU A 60 4.87 7.13 6.70
C GLU A 60 4.17 8.45 6.38
N ILE A 61 3.34 8.44 5.33
CA ILE A 61 2.38 9.52 5.07
C ILE A 61 1.15 9.29 5.92
N LEU A 62 0.69 10.32 6.62
CA LEU A 62 -0.52 10.27 7.43
C LEU A 62 -1.75 10.68 6.63
N CYS A 63 -1.75 11.91 6.10
CA CYS A 63 -2.89 12.49 5.42
C CYS A 63 -2.47 13.65 4.50
N LYS A 64 -3.41 14.13 3.67
CA LYS A 64 -3.20 15.39 2.93
C LYS A 64 -3.28 16.56 3.91
N LEU A 65 -2.48 17.60 3.67
CA LEU A 65 -2.50 18.81 4.51
C LEU A 65 -3.88 19.47 4.53
N SER A 66 -4.65 19.35 3.45
CA SER A 66 -6.02 19.87 3.33
C SER A 66 -7.05 19.13 4.18
N GLU A 67 -6.72 17.96 4.74
CA GLU A 67 -7.61 17.14 5.57
C GLU A 67 -7.49 17.49 7.06
N ARG A 68 -6.70 18.51 7.42
CA ARG A 68 -6.62 19.03 8.79
C ARG A 68 -7.87 19.83 9.15
N SER A 69 -8.23 19.83 10.43
CA SER A 69 -9.26 20.72 10.99
C SER A 69 -8.64 21.70 11.98
N GLN A 70 -9.42 22.70 12.42
CA GLN A 70 -9.05 23.53 13.57
C GLN A 70 -9.81 23.05 14.81
N ASN A 71 -9.12 22.97 15.95
CA ASN A 71 -9.74 22.71 17.24
C ASN A 71 -10.42 24.00 17.79
N ALA A 72 -11.02 23.91 18.97
CA ALA A 72 -11.70 25.03 19.62
C ALA A 72 -10.75 26.20 19.98
N ASP A 73 -9.47 25.91 20.15
CA ASP A 73 -8.42 26.88 20.48
C ASP A 73 -7.80 27.56 19.24
N GLY A 74 -8.23 27.14 18.04
CA GLY A 74 -7.77 27.67 16.74
C GLY A 74 -6.55 26.95 16.17
N ASP A 75 -6.01 25.95 16.87
CA ASP A 75 -4.89 25.14 16.43
C ASP A 75 -5.31 24.14 15.36
N TYR A 76 -4.41 23.92 14.40
CA TYR A 76 -4.62 22.89 13.39
C TYR A 76 -4.34 21.51 13.96
N ILE A 77 -5.28 20.59 13.82
CA ILE A 77 -5.15 19.20 14.25
C ILE A 77 -5.40 18.24 13.08
N ILE A 78 -4.90 17.02 13.20
CA ILE A 78 -5.30 15.91 12.31
C ILE A 78 -6.58 15.31 12.92
N PRO A 79 -7.74 15.42 12.24
CA PRO A 79 -8.98 14.84 12.74
C PRO A 79 -8.84 13.34 13.00
N LYS A 80 -9.54 12.82 14.02
CA LYS A 80 -9.55 11.39 14.34
C LYS A 80 -10.06 10.53 13.18
N ASP A 81 -10.92 11.10 12.34
CA ASP A 81 -11.52 10.50 11.15
C ASP A 81 -10.74 10.78 9.85
N ALA A 82 -9.60 11.48 9.92
CA ALA A 82 -8.77 11.71 8.74
C ALA A 82 -8.31 10.38 8.13
N PRO A 83 -8.51 10.14 6.82
CA PRO A 83 -8.30 8.83 6.23
C PRO A 83 -6.81 8.50 6.12
N TYR A 84 -6.28 7.79 7.11
CA TYR A 84 -4.90 7.28 7.10
C TYR A 84 -4.69 6.19 6.03
N LYS A 85 -5.72 5.36 5.80
CA LYS A 85 -5.75 4.34 4.74
C LYS A 85 -6.83 4.70 3.74
N LYS A 86 -6.50 4.69 2.45
CA LYS A 86 -7.46 5.01 1.38
C LYS A 86 -7.19 4.18 0.12
N GLY A 87 -8.27 3.63 -0.42
CA GLY A 87 -8.30 2.80 -1.63
C GLY A 87 -7.43 1.54 -1.58
N TYR A 88 -6.83 1.19 -2.72
CA TYR A 88 -6.09 -0.04 -2.98
C TYR A 88 -4.62 0.09 -2.56
N ALA A 89 -4.38 0.46 -1.31
CA ALA A 89 -3.00 0.61 -0.81
C ALA A 89 -2.57 -0.53 0.12
N VAL A 90 -3.52 -1.33 0.61
CA VAL A 90 -3.27 -2.44 1.54
C VAL A 90 -3.88 -3.75 1.02
N PRO A 91 -3.22 -4.91 1.23
CA PRO A 91 -3.73 -6.20 0.76
C PRO A 91 -5.12 -6.55 1.30
N ASN A 92 -5.43 -6.15 2.55
CA ASN A 92 -6.71 -6.45 3.18
C ASN A 92 -7.90 -5.83 2.44
N THR A 93 -7.72 -4.70 1.76
CA THR A 93 -8.79 -4.09 0.94
C THR A 93 -9.22 -5.06 -0.15
N LEU A 94 -8.28 -5.61 -0.92
CA LEU A 94 -8.56 -6.58 -1.97
C LEU A 94 -9.17 -7.87 -1.40
N VAL A 95 -8.64 -8.38 -0.28
CA VAL A 95 -9.18 -9.59 0.36
C VAL A 95 -10.64 -9.40 0.76
N ASN A 96 -11.00 -8.25 1.35
CA ASN A 96 -12.37 -7.94 1.74
C ASN A 96 -13.30 -7.83 0.52
N ILE A 97 -12.84 -7.20 -0.56
CA ILE A 97 -13.60 -7.13 -1.83
C ILE A 97 -13.85 -8.54 -2.37
N LEU A 98 -12.81 -9.38 -2.45
CA LEU A 98 -12.94 -10.75 -2.95
C LEU A 98 -13.89 -11.59 -2.08
N ASP A 99 -13.86 -11.44 -0.75
CA ASP A 99 -14.79 -12.12 0.17
C ASP A 99 -16.25 -11.67 -0.06
N LEU A 100 -16.49 -10.37 -0.25
CA LEU A 100 -17.82 -9.84 -0.62
C LEU A 100 -18.31 -10.38 -1.97
N GLU A 101 -17.38 -10.53 -2.92
CA GLU A 101 -17.62 -11.16 -4.22
C GLU A 101 -17.66 -12.70 -4.14
N ARG A 102 -17.72 -13.30 -2.95
CA ARG A 102 -17.82 -14.76 -2.73
C ARG A 102 -16.67 -15.57 -3.32
N TRP A 103 -15.46 -15.02 -3.31
CA TRP A 103 -14.25 -15.82 -3.43
C TRP A 103 -13.97 -16.49 -2.09
N GLU A 104 -13.78 -17.81 -2.11
CA GLU A 104 -13.64 -18.58 -0.89
C GLU A 104 -12.24 -18.45 -0.30
N LYS A 105 -12.19 -18.03 0.96
CA LYS A 105 -10.96 -17.93 1.74
C LYS A 105 -10.47 -19.33 2.12
N MET A 106 -9.27 -19.69 1.66
CA MET A 106 -8.63 -21.00 1.86
C MET A 106 -7.26 -20.84 2.54
N THR A 107 -6.83 -21.88 3.26
CA THR A 107 -5.49 -21.93 3.86
C THR A 107 -4.49 -22.46 2.85
N SER A 108 -3.30 -21.86 2.82
CA SER A 108 -2.17 -22.39 2.05
C SER A 108 -1.38 -23.37 2.92
N PRO A 109 -1.04 -24.57 2.42
CA PRO A 109 -0.10 -25.47 3.10
C PRO A 109 1.34 -24.96 3.00
N TYR A 110 1.62 -24.04 2.06
CA TYR A 110 2.96 -23.49 1.84
C TYR A 110 3.18 -22.24 2.67
N LYS A 111 4.29 -22.20 3.41
CA LYS A 111 4.72 -21.04 4.23
C LYS A 111 4.94 -19.75 3.42
N THR A 112 5.11 -19.88 2.10
CA THR A 112 5.38 -18.77 1.18
C THR A 112 4.12 -17.97 0.82
N CYS A 113 2.94 -18.57 1.00
CA CYS A 113 1.64 -17.97 0.70
C CYS A 113 0.84 -17.85 1.99
N SER A 114 0.48 -16.63 2.37
CA SER A 114 -0.25 -16.35 3.61
C SER A 114 -1.75 -16.63 3.49
N LEU A 115 -2.29 -16.58 2.27
CA LEU A 115 -3.72 -16.71 2.01
C LEU A 115 -3.99 -17.13 0.57
N VAL A 116 -5.01 -17.97 0.36
CA VAL A 116 -5.53 -18.29 -0.96
C VAL A 116 -7.00 -17.88 -1.05
N MET A 117 -7.40 -17.25 -2.15
CA MET A 117 -8.80 -16.98 -2.49
C MET A 117 -9.15 -17.80 -3.73
N GLY A 118 -10.13 -18.70 -3.63
CA GLY A 118 -10.52 -19.60 -4.72
C GLY A 118 -11.95 -19.36 -5.19
N LYS A 119 -12.21 -19.54 -6.49
CA LYS A 119 -13.59 -19.46 -7.03
C LYS A 119 -13.76 -20.30 -8.28
N LYS A 120 -14.99 -20.77 -8.49
CA LYS A 120 -15.43 -21.47 -9.72
C LYS A 120 -16.38 -20.58 -10.50
N ASN A 121 -16.19 -20.47 -11.82
CA ASN A 121 -17.18 -19.89 -12.71
C ASN A 121 -17.95 -21.01 -13.46
N LYS A 122 -18.55 -20.73 -14.63
CA LYS A 122 -19.34 -21.73 -15.37
C LYS A 122 -18.50 -22.87 -15.92
N THR A 123 -17.23 -22.63 -16.24
CA THR A 123 -16.36 -23.55 -16.99
C THR A 123 -14.99 -23.80 -16.36
N GLN A 124 -14.55 -22.97 -15.41
CA GLN A 124 -13.17 -22.89 -14.93
C GLN A 124 -13.12 -22.72 -13.42
N THR A 125 -11.93 -22.95 -12.86
CA THR A 125 -11.60 -22.67 -11.45
C THR A 125 -10.39 -21.75 -11.42
N ALA A 126 -10.42 -20.71 -10.58
CA ALA A 126 -9.32 -19.80 -10.38
C ALA A 126 -8.91 -19.71 -8.91
N PHE A 127 -7.63 -19.47 -8.69
CA PHE A 127 -7.04 -19.22 -7.37
C PHE A 127 -6.17 -17.98 -7.42
N ILE A 128 -6.27 -17.15 -6.38
CA ILE A 128 -5.44 -15.96 -6.15
C ILE A 128 -4.64 -16.23 -4.87
N LEU A 129 -3.32 -16.34 -5.01
CA LEU A 129 -2.41 -16.69 -3.93
C LEU A 129 -1.65 -15.46 -3.46
N PHE A 130 -1.87 -15.06 -2.22
CA PHE A 130 -1.21 -13.91 -1.60
C PHE A 130 0.13 -14.35 -1.00
N ARG A 131 1.23 -14.04 -1.68
CA ARG A 131 2.59 -14.24 -1.18
C ARG A 131 3.08 -13.02 -0.41
N LYS A 132 4.16 -13.21 0.35
CA LYS A 132 4.84 -12.11 1.07
C LYS A 132 5.21 -10.93 0.15
N ASN A 133 5.58 -11.20 -1.10
CA ASN A 133 6.16 -10.21 -2.02
C ASN A 133 5.41 -10.07 -3.35
N GLY A 134 4.20 -10.62 -3.44
CA GLY A 134 3.45 -10.62 -4.69
C GLY A 134 2.15 -11.40 -4.59
N ILE A 135 1.49 -11.53 -5.73
CA ILE A 135 0.23 -12.26 -5.87
C ILE A 135 0.36 -13.16 -7.09
N ASP A 136 0.11 -14.46 -6.92
CA ASP A 136 0.00 -15.37 -8.06
C ASP A 136 -1.46 -15.56 -8.43
N VAL A 137 -1.72 -15.72 -9.72
CA VAL A 137 -3.02 -16.10 -10.25
C VAL A 137 -2.87 -17.42 -10.98
N ILE A 138 -3.75 -18.36 -10.64
CA ILE A 138 -3.81 -19.69 -11.24
C ILE A 138 -5.20 -19.84 -11.85
N LEU A 139 -5.25 -20.26 -13.12
CA LEU A 139 -6.50 -20.57 -13.82
C LEU A 139 -6.44 -22.00 -14.34
N HIS A 140 -7.41 -22.79 -13.91
CA HIS A 140 -7.63 -24.14 -14.40
C HIS A 140 -8.81 -24.15 -15.37
N HIS A 141 -8.63 -24.74 -16.55
CA HIS A 141 -9.68 -24.95 -17.55
C HIS A 141 -10.67 -26.08 -17.18
N SER A 142 -10.86 -26.34 -15.89
CA SER A 142 -11.79 -27.32 -15.32
C SER A 142 -12.40 -26.80 -14.02
N ARG A 143 -13.56 -27.36 -13.66
CA ARG A 143 -14.29 -27.12 -12.40
C ARG A 143 -14.06 -28.21 -11.34
N ASP A 144 -13.24 -29.19 -11.63
CA ASP A 144 -13.07 -30.38 -10.77
C ASP A 144 -12.28 -30.07 -9.50
N TYR A 145 -11.48 -29.00 -9.53
CA TYR A 145 -10.68 -28.54 -8.41
C TYR A 145 -11.54 -28.08 -7.22
N GLU A 146 -11.25 -28.54 -6.01
CA GLU A 146 -12.03 -28.17 -4.83
C GLU A 146 -11.82 -26.68 -4.46
N VAL A 147 -12.92 -26.00 -4.16
CA VAL A 147 -12.93 -24.64 -3.62
C VAL A 147 -13.87 -24.65 -2.42
N LYS A 148 -13.33 -24.47 -1.22
CA LYS A 148 -14.08 -24.62 0.03
C LYS A 148 -13.61 -23.63 1.08
N LYS A 149 -14.55 -22.89 1.69
CA LYS A 149 -14.28 -21.98 2.80
C LYS A 149 -13.56 -22.67 3.94
N GLY A 150 -12.42 -22.13 4.37
CA GLY A 150 -11.60 -22.70 5.44
C GLY A 150 -10.92 -24.04 5.08
N GLY A 151 -11.08 -24.51 3.85
CA GLY A 151 -10.36 -25.67 3.33
C GLY A 151 -8.91 -25.35 3.04
N SER A 152 -8.09 -26.40 2.90
CA SER A 152 -6.69 -26.29 2.51
C SER A 152 -6.56 -26.34 0.99
N TRP A 153 -5.79 -25.42 0.42
CA TRP A 153 -5.44 -25.43 -1.00
C TRP A 153 -4.31 -26.45 -1.25
N ALA A 154 -4.60 -27.58 -1.89
CA ALA A 154 -3.64 -28.66 -2.11
C ALA A 154 -3.43 -28.97 -3.61
N ILE A 155 -3.61 -27.96 -4.47
CA ILE A 155 -3.62 -28.14 -5.92
C ILE A 155 -2.24 -27.85 -6.50
N SER A 156 -1.80 -28.68 -7.45
CA SER A 156 -0.53 -28.49 -8.15
C SER A 156 -0.56 -27.22 -9.00
N THR A 157 0.48 -26.39 -8.90
CA THR A 157 0.69 -25.24 -9.77
C THR A 157 1.00 -25.63 -11.22
N ASN A 158 1.28 -26.91 -11.50
CA ASN A 158 1.62 -27.37 -12.84
C ASN A 158 0.39 -27.71 -13.70
N GLU A 159 -0.81 -27.72 -13.11
CA GLU A 159 -2.05 -28.17 -13.78
C GLU A 159 -2.94 -27.02 -14.27
N GLY A 160 -2.39 -25.82 -14.47
CA GLY A 160 -3.15 -24.66 -14.94
C GLY A 160 -2.25 -23.60 -15.55
N GLN A 161 -2.87 -22.55 -16.07
CA GLN A 161 -2.15 -21.34 -16.46
C GLN A 161 -1.80 -20.56 -15.19
N VAL A 162 -0.52 -20.29 -14.98
CA VAL A 162 -0.01 -19.59 -13.80
C VAL A 162 0.70 -18.32 -14.21
N VAL A 163 0.45 -17.25 -13.46
CA VAL A 163 1.22 -16.01 -13.54
C VAL A 163 1.63 -15.58 -12.14
N SER A 164 2.91 -15.24 -11.99
CA SER A 164 3.43 -14.66 -10.77
C SER A 164 3.60 -13.17 -10.93
N ASN A 165 2.89 -12.40 -10.11
CA ASN A 165 3.05 -10.96 -10.02
C ASN A 165 3.84 -10.58 -8.78
N TYR A 166 4.56 -9.46 -8.84
CA TYR A 166 5.34 -8.94 -7.74
C TYR A 166 4.86 -7.55 -7.35
N TYR A 167 4.94 -7.22 -6.07
CA TYR A 167 4.56 -5.90 -5.58
C TYR A 167 5.50 -4.80 -6.11
N ALA A 168 6.80 -5.09 -6.21
CA ALA A 168 7.76 -4.10 -6.65
C ALA A 168 7.70 -3.87 -8.16
N ARG A 169 7.94 -2.63 -8.57
CA ARG A 169 8.08 -2.17 -9.97
C ARG A 169 6.89 -2.46 -10.88
N THR A 170 5.71 -2.51 -10.30
CA THR A 170 4.47 -2.49 -11.09
C THR A 170 4.29 -1.09 -11.69
N ASN A 171 3.73 -0.99 -12.89
CA ASN A 171 3.39 0.32 -13.48
C ASN A 171 1.98 0.78 -13.09
N THR A 172 1.15 -0.16 -12.63
CA THR A 172 -0.22 0.05 -12.20
C THR A 172 -0.44 -0.61 -10.84
N ASN A 173 -1.49 -0.20 -10.14
CA ASN A 173 -1.85 -0.82 -8.88
C ASN A 173 -2.21 -2.31 -9.07
N LEU A 174 -1.39 -3.20 -8.51
CA LEU A 174 -1.56 -4.63 -8.63
C LEU A 174 -2.86 -5.10 -7.97
N PHE A 175 -3.30 -4.48 -6.88
CA PHE A 175 -4.54 -4.90 -6.23
C PHE A 175 -5.77 -4.63 -7.12
N GLN A 176 -5.81 -3.47 -7.78
CA GLN A 176 -6.85 -3.15 -8.77
C GLN A 176 -6.76 -4.06 -10.01
N TRP A 177 -5.55 -4.40 -10.44
CA TRP A 177 -5.33 -5.34 -11.54
C TRP A 177 -5.90 -6.74 -11.22
N ILE A 178 -5.68 -7.23 -10.00
CA ILE A 178 -6.18 -8.53 -9.55
C ILE A 178 -7.70 -8.52 -9.34
N GLU A 179 -8.26 -7.43 -8.83
CA GLU A 179 -9.72 -7.25 -8.78
C GLU A 179 -10.34 -7.28 -10.18
N SER A 180 -9.74 -6.59 -11.16
CA SER A 180 -10.21 -6.59 -12.54
C SER A 180 -10.20 -8.00 -13.15
N PHE A 181 -9.18 -8.81 -12.82
CA PHE A 181 -9.15 -10.23 -13.16
C PHE A 181 -10.34 -10.97 -12.53
N ALA A 182 -10.55 -10.81 -11.22
CA ALA A 182 -11.62 -11.48 -10.49
C ALA A 182 -13.00 -11.16 -11.08
N THR A 183 -13.27 -9.88 -11.36
CA THR A 183 -14.51 -9.43 -12.01
C THR A 183 -14.68 -10.03 -13.41
N ASP A 184 -13.63 -10.05 -14.24
CA ASP A 184 -13.71 -10.62 -15.58
C ASP A 184 -13.91 -12.15 -15.55
N PHE A 185 -13.28 -12.85 -14.59
CA PHE A 185 -13.44 -14.28 -14.36
C PHE A 185 -14.87 -14.62 -13.94
N ASP A 186 -15.44 -13.85 -13.01
CA ASP A 186 -16.81 -14.03 -12.52
C ASP A 186 -17.84 -13.85 -13.62
N ASN A 187 -17.58 -12.89 -14.51
CA ASN A 187 -18.40 -12.64 -15.68
C ASN A 187 -18.16 -13.62 -16.85
N ASN A 188 -17.32 -14.64 -16.66
CA ASN A 188 -16.98 -15.63 -17.69
C ASN A 188 -16.48 -14.99 -18.99
N LYS A 189 -15.71 -13.90 -18.89
CA LYS A 189 -15.13 -13.25 -20.08
C LYS A 189 -14.11 -14.19 -20.72
N LYS A 190 -14.08 -14.21 -22.06
CA LYS A 190 -13.16 -15.08 -22.83
C LYS A 190 -11.70 -14.60 -22.79
N ASN A 191 -11.49 -13.29 -22.77
CA ASN A 191 -10.15 -12.70 -22.83
C ASN A 191 -9.55 -12.48 -21.43
N LEU A 192 -9.19 -13.59 -20.77
CA LEU A 192 -8.44 -13.54 -19.50
C LEU A 192 -6.91 -13.51 -19.71
N GLU A 193 -6.44 -13.81 -20.92
CA GLU A 193 -5.00 -13.93 -21.26
C GLU A 193 -4.20 -12.67 -20.90
N LYS A 194 -4.80 -11.48 -21.03
CA LYS A 194 -4.17 -10.21 -20.63
C LYS A 194 -3.68 -10.20 -19.17
N TYR A 195 -4.34 -10.94 -18.27
CA TYR A 195 -3.96 -11.03 -16.85
C TYR A 195 -2.80 -11.98 -16.60
N PHE A 196 -2.43 -12.82 -17.58
CA PHE A 196 -1.31 -13.76 -17.51
C PHE A 196 -0.01 -13.19 -18.08
N ILE A 197 0.05 -11.86 -18.22
CA ILE A 197 1.29 -11.11 -18.45
C ILE A 197 1.81 -10.67 -17.08
N PRO A 198 2.97 -11.20 -16.62
CA PRO A 198 3.51 -10.88 -15.30
C PRO A 198 3.64 -9.39 -15.05
N GLN A 199 3.17 -8.94 -13.88
CA GLN A 199 3.32 -7.56 -13.41
C GLN A 199 4.42 -7.46 -12.36
N GLY A 200 5.22 -6.39 -12.44
CA GLY A 200 6.27 -6.09 -11.46
C GLY A 200 7.54 -6.92 -11.64
N SER A 201 8.39 -6.90 -10.61
CA SER A 201 9.69 -7.57 -10.59
C SER A 201 10.10 -7.96 -9.16
N GLU A 202 10.93 -8.99 -9.03
CA GLU A 202 11.57 -9.34 -7.75
C GLU A 202 12.53 -8.27 -7.25
N ASP A 203 13.18 -7.56 -8.19
CA ASP A 203 14.07 -6.44 -7.86
C ASP A 203 13.27 -5.28 -7.26
N ARG A 204 13.58 -4.96 -6.00
CA ARG A 204 12.95 -3.88 -5.24
C ARG A 204 13.79 -2.61 -5.18
N ARG A 205 14.96 -2.58 -5.81
CA ARG A 205 15.76 -1.36 -5.85
C ARG A 205 14.97 -0.30 -6.63
N SER A 206 15.07 0.96 -6.24
CA SER A 206 14.47 2.03 -7.05
C SER A 206 15.25 2.16 -8.38
N ARG A 207 14.63 2.78 -9.39
CA ARG A 207 15.21 2.94 -10.73
C ARG A 207 16.24 4.08 -10.82
N ASP A 208 16.16 5.06 -9.92
CA ASP A 208 17.00 6.26 -9.95
C ASP A 208 18.20 6.17 -8.98
N THR A 209 19.21 7.00 -9.20
CA THR A 209 20.43 7.10 -8.37
C THR A 209 20.48 8.35 -7.49
N ASP A 210 19.51 9.26 -7.61
CA ASP A 210 19.52 10.57 -6.94
C ASP A 210 18.97 10.52 -5.50
N PHE A 211 19.13 9.38 -4.83
CA PHE A 211 18.58 9.13 -3.51
C PHE A 211 19.61 9.38 -2.41
N ILE A 212 19.22 10.12 -1.37
CA ILE A 212 19.87 9.98 -0.08
C ILE A 212 19.47 8.61 0.48
N PRO A 213 20.40 7.76 0.93
CA PRO A 213 20.12 6.35 1.10
C PRO A 213 19.13 6.05 2.23
N SER A 214 18.16 5.23 1.85
CA SER A 214 17.79 3.99 2.53
C SER A 214 17.00 4.09 3.84
N CYS A 215 15.78 3.55 3.74
CA CYS A 215 14.98 3.05 4.86
C CYS A 215 15.76 2.13 5.83
N ASN A 216 16.92 1.58 5.43
CA ASN A 216 17.76 0.66 6.20
C ASN A 216 19.06 1.26 6.77
N GLN A 217 19.37 2.55 6.57
CA GLN A 217 20.50 3.18 7.27
C GLN A 217 20.09 3.70 8.65
N LYS A 218 21.00 3.54 9.62
CA LYS A 218 20.77 3.90 11.02
C LYS A 218 21.03 5.37 11.37
N ASP A 219 21.68 6.18 10.53
CA ASP A 219 22.32 7.41 11.07
C ASP A 219 22.35 8.68 10.19
N GLU A 220 21.45 8.87 9.22
CA GLU A 220 21.31 10.20 8.59
C GLU A 220 19.87 10.71 8.71
N GLY A 221 19.67 11.64 9.66
CA GLY A 221 18.37 12.16 10.06
C GLY A 221 17.69 13.04 9.00
N TYR A 222 16.36 13.06 9.03
CA TYR A 222 15.52 13.99 8.28
C TYR A 222 15.94 15.44 8.58
N PRO A 223 15.81 16.39 7.63
CA PRO A 223 16.14 17.78 7.90
C PRO A 223 15.31 18.32 9.08
N ILE A 224 15.99 18.58 10.21
CA ILE A 224 15.39 18.92 11.52
C ILE A 224 14.95 20.41 11.60
N LYS A 225 15.26 21.22 10.58
CA LYS A 225 15.26 22.69 10.69
C LYS A 225 13.87 23.35 10.87
N ASP A 226 12.77 22.60 10.80
CA ASP A 226 11.41 23.15 10.82
C ASP A 226 10.56 22.70 12.04
N ILE A 227 11.17 22.09 13.06
CA ILE A 227 10.47 21.53 14.23
C ILE A 227 10.99 22.18 15.52
N LEU A 228 10.17 22.99 16.18
CA LEU A 228 10.44 23.55 17.51
C LEU A 228 9.35 23.10 18.46
N ASP A 229 9.69 22.22 19.41
CA ASP A 229 8.95 21.97 20.66
C ASP A 229 7.41 21.91 20.53
N GLY A 230 6.91 20.85 19.87
CA GLY A 230 5.48 20.68 19.62
C GLY A 230 4.90 21.64 18.58
N LYS A 231 5.70 22.51 17.95
CA LYS A 231 5.27 23.41 16.88
C LYS A 231 5.95 23.07 15.56
N VAL A 232 5.17 22.59 14.59
CA VAL A 232 5.63 22.32 13.22
C VAL A 232 5.50 23.60 12.40
N SER A 233 6.63 24.15 11.94
CA SER A 233 6.63 25.30 11.04
C SER A 233 6.11 24.91 9.65
N LEU A 234 5.15 25.66 9.13
CA LEU A 234 4.57 25.48 7.80
C LEU A 234 5.15 26.44 6.75
N GLY A 235 6.09 27.30 7.15
CA GLY A 235 6.56 28.44 6.35
C GLY A 235 5.60 29.64 6.42
N GLY A 236 6.10 30.84 6.10
CA GLY A 236 5.31 32.08 6.13
C GLY A 236 4.88 32.57 7.51
N GLY A 237 5.54 32.11 8.59
CA GLY A 237 5.18 32.44 9.98
C GLY A 237 4.03 31.62 10.56
N LEU A 238 3.58 30.56 9.87
CA LEU A 238 2.54 29.64 10.34
C LEU A 238 3.13 28.43 11.07
N TYR A 239 2.48 28.03 12.17
CA TYR A 239 2.87 26.88 12.98
C TYR A 239 1.66 25.98 13.28
N ILE A 240 1.89 24.68 13.42
CA ILE A 240 0.92 23.70 13.96
C ILE A 240 1.37 23.34 15.37
N ASP A 241 0.53 23.57 16.38
CA ASP A 241 0.76 23.06 17.73
C ASP A 241 0.28 21.59 17.83
N THR A 242 1.19 20.69 18.14
CA THR A 242 1.02 19.25 18.20
C THR A 242 0.98 18.74 19.64
N THR A 243 0.94 19.62 20.64
CA THR A 243 0.81 19.22 22.06
C THR A 243 -0.51 18.48 22.39
N GLY A 244 -1.45 18.39 21.43
CA GLY A 244 -2.69 17.63 21.53
C GLY A 244 -2.82 16.40 20.60
N ILE A 245 -1.77 16.02 19.85
CA ILE A 245 -1.80 14.78 19.06
C ILE A 245 -1.43 13.63 20.01
N GLY A 246 -2.43 13.02 20.64
CA GLY A 246 -2.26 11.79 21.42
C GLY A 246 -1.51 10.73 20.62
N ASP A 247 -0.79 9.85 21.31
CA ASP A 247 0.03 8.81 20.68
C ASP A 247 -0.85 7.97 19.73
N ILE A 248 -0.57 8.00 18.44
CA ILE A 248 -1.32 7.19 17.47
C ILE A 248 -0.70 5.79 17.46
N ASP A 249 -1.49 4.80 17.85
CA ASP A 249 -1.06 3.42 17.88
C ASP A 249 -0.82 2.86 16.46
N LYS A 250 -0.27 1.65 16.41
CA LYS A 250 0.01 0.89 15.17
C LYS A 250 -1.22 0.62 14.27
N ASN A 251 -2.43 0.86 14.77
CA ASN A 251 -3.69 0.66 14.05
C ASN A 251 -4.23 1.98 13.47
N GLY A 252 -3.69 3.12 13.90
CA GLY A 252 -4.19 4.45 13.57
C GLY A 252 -5.13 5.02 14.63
N ASP A 253 -5.24 4.39 15.80
CA ASP A 253 -6.08 4.85 16.89
C ASP A 253 -5.29 5.81 17.79
N PHE A 254 -5.88 6.97 18.10
CA PHE A 254 -5.33 7.88 19.10
C PHE A 254 -5.46 7.22 20.48
N LEU A 255 -4.33 7.05 21.18
CA LEU A 255 -4.27 6.68 22.58
C LEU A 255 -4.60 7.92 23.41
N ASP A 256 -5.57 7.76 24.32
CA ASP A 256 -5.96 8.75 25.32
C ASP A 256 -4.81 9.05 26.30
#